data_AF-A0A5D0U0G3-F1
#
_entry.id   AF-A0A5D0U0G3-F1
#
_cell.length_a   1.000
_cell.length_b   1.000
_cell.length_c   1.000
_cell.angle_alpha   90.00
_cell.angle_beta   90.00
_cell.angle_gamma   90.00
#
_symmetry.space_group_name_H-M   'P 1'
#
loop_
_entity.id
_entity.type
_entity.pdbx_description
1 polymer ?
#
loop_
_entity_poly.entity_id
_entity_poly.type
_entity_poly.pdbx_seq_one_letter_code
_entity_poly.pdbx_strand_id
1 'polypeptide(L)'
;MAAGDLKITDSAAMGDAANKIDQHIDVLAAIRKDMLRTLEDLGASFESGAANKHLGAMFAWDAKYHRIIEALIAVKITMGGNKDANDQRELDNSTHADAAAAEVEALRLPV
;
A
#
# COMPACT_ATOMS: atom_id res chain seq x y z
N MET A 1 -13.97 5.07 -27.77
CA MET A 1 -13.90 4.49 -26.42
C MET A 1 -12.98 3.29 -26.49
N ALA A 2 -11.81 3.36 -25.85
CA ALA A 2 -10.93 2.21 -25.67
C ALA A 2 -11.27 1.59 -24.30
N ALA A 3 -12.21 0.65 -24.29
CA ALA A 3 -12.54 -0.20 -23.15
C ALA A 3 -12.24 -1.63 -23.61
N GLY A 4 -11.03 -2.09 -23.31
CA GLY A 4 -10.59 -3.41 -23.73
C GLY A 4 -9.08 -3.54 -23.72
N ASP A 5 -8.45 -3.36 -22.56
CA ASP A 5 -7.23 -4.10 -22.19
C ASP A 5 -6.84 -3.89 -20.70
N LEU A 6 -7.79 -3.99 -19.76
CA LEU A 6 -7.43 -4.17 -18.36
C LEU A 6 -7.27 -5.67 -18.15
N LYS A 7 -6.02 -6.13 -18.12
CA LYS A 7 -5.67 -7.55 -17.96
C LYS A 7 -5.83 -7.93 -16.49
N ILE A 8 -6.33 -9.13 -16.23
CA ILE A 8 -6.44 -9.79 -14.90
C ILE A 8 -5.10 -9.71 -14.11
N THR A 9 -3.98 -9.48 -14.80
CA THR A 9 -2.66 -9.24 -14.20
C THR A 9 -2.56 -7.98 -13.33
N ASP A 10 -3.43 -6.98 -13.52
CA ASP A 10 -3.32 -5.69 -12.82
C ASP A 10 -3.74 -5.79 -11.35
N SER A 11 -4.77 -6.59 -11.02
CA SER A 11 -5.22 -6.81 -9.63
C SER A 11 -4.17 -7.59 -8.80
N ALA A 12 -3.59 -8.64 -9.37
CA ALA A 12 -2.53 -9.42 -8.72
C ALA A 12 -1.26 -8.57 -8.49
N ALA A 13 -0.84 -7.78 -9.49
CA ALA A 13 0.31 -6.88 -9.37
C ALA A 13 0.10 -5.79 -8.30
N MET A 14 -1.13 -5.28 -8.16
CA MET A 14 -1.48 -4.34 -7.09
C MET A 14 -1.39 -4.98 -5.70
N GLY A 15 -1.87 -6.21 -5.54
CA GLY A 15 -1.73 -6.98 -4.29
C GLY A 15 -0.26 -7.24 -3.91
N ASP A 16 0.56 -7.67 -4.87
CA ASP A 16 1.98 -7.92 -4.65
C ASP A 16 2.74 -6.65 -4.25
N ALA A 17 2.41 -5.51 -4.85
CA ALA A 17 3.02 -4.24 -4.49
C ALA A 17 2.59 -3.76 -3.09
N ALA A 18 1.34 -3.98 -2.68
CA ALA A 18 0.89 -3.70 -1.31
C ALA A 18 1.67 -4.55 -0.28
N ASN A 19 1.89 -5.84 -0.57
CA ASN A 19 2.71 -6.73 0.27
C ASN A 19 4.18 -6.27 0.36
N LYS A 20 4.75 -5.78 -0.75
CA LYS A 20 6.12 -5.20 -0.74
C LYS A 20 6.20 -3.93 0.10
N ILE A 21 5.15 -3.11 0.12
CA ILE A 21 5.11 -1.93 1.00
C ILE A 21 5.15 -2.36 2.46
N ASP A 22 4.43 -3.41 2.86
CA ASP A 22 4.50 -3.94 4.24
C ASP A 22 5.92 -4.38 4.59
N GLN A 23 6.58 -5.13 3.71
CA GLN A 23 7.97 -5.54 3.90
C GLN A 23 8.92 -4.34 4.04
N HIS A 24 8.71 -3.28 3.25
CA HIS A 24 9.50 -2.04 3.38
C HIS A 24 9.23 -1.32 4.70
N ILE A 25 7.98 -1.29 5.18
CA ILE A 25 7.64 -0.72 6.49
C ILE A 25 8.34 -1.48 7.62
N ASP A 26 8.38 -2.81 7.56
CA ASP A 26 9.08 -3.63 8.55
C ASP A 26 10.59 -3.35 8.57
N VAL A 27 11.21 -3.24 7.40
CA VAL A 27 12.64 -2.87 7.28
C VAL A 27 12.88 -1.46 7.84
N LEU A 28 12.01 -0.50 7.52
CA LEU A 28 12.11 0.86 8.03
C LEU A 28 11.93 0.92 9.55
N ALA A 29 11.05 0.10 10.13
CA ALA A 29 10.87 0.01 11.57
C ALA A 29 12.13 -0.50 12.28
N ALA A 30 12.81 -1.50 11.69
CA ALA A 30 14.11 -1.97 12.18
C ALA A 30 15.17 -0.87 12.10
N ILE A 31 15.28 -0.17 10.96
CA ILE A 31 16.21 0.96 10.78
C ILE A 31 15.95 2.06 11.80
N ARG A 32 14.68 2.37 12.09
CA ARG A 32 14.32 3.37 13.09
C ARG A 32 14.79 3.00 14.48
N LYS A 33 14.56 1.75 14.88
CA LYS A 33 15.01 1.26 16.18
C LYS A 33 16.53 1.40 16.33
N ASP A 34 17.29 0.98 15.34
CA ASP A 34 18.76 1.04 15.37
C ASP A 34 19.28 2.49 15.33
N MET A 35 18.64 3.35 14.53
CA MET A 35 18.98 4.77 14.47
C MET A 35 18.71 5.47 15.79
N LEU A 36 17.54 5.27 16.41
CA LEU A 36 17.22 5.88 17.70
C LEU A 36 18.19 5.43 18.78
N ARG A 37 18.52 4.13 18.83
CA ARG A 37 19.54 3.62 19.76
C ARG A 37 20.90 4.29 19.54
N THR A 38 21.33 4.40 18.29
CA THR A 38 22.62 5.04 17.94
C THR A 38 22.63 6.51 18.33
N LEU A 39 21.51 7.21 18.14
CA LEU A 39 21.36 8.60 18.55
C LEU A 39 21.34 8.72 20.08
N GLU A 40 20.65 7.86 20.81
CA GLU A 40 20.66 7.85 22.28
C GLU A 40 22.08 7.63 22.83
N ASP A 41 22.79 6.63 22.30
CA ASP A 41 24.19 6.32 22.67
C ASP A 41 25.11 7.52 22.39
N LEU A 42 24.95 8.18 21.24
CA LEU A 42 25.72 9.39 20.90
C LEU A 42 25.37 10.56 21.83
N GLY A 43 24.10 10.73 22.15
CA GLY A 43 23.59 11.80 23.01
C GLY A 43 24.14 11.75 24.43
N ALA A 44 24.38 10.54 24.95
CA ALA A 44 24.99 10.34 26.26
C ALA A 44 26.42 10.90 26.37
N SER A 45 27.10 11.16 25.25
CA SER A 45 28.45 11.72 25.22
C SER A 45 28.51 13.25 25.24
N PHE A 46 27.37 13.94 25.14
CA PHE A 46 27.32 15.39 25.01
C PHE A 46 27.17 16.13 26.34
N GLU A 47 27.83 17.30 26.44
CA GLU A 47 27.56 18.29 27.49
C GLU A 47 26.18 18.94 27.30
N SER A 48 25.60 19.51 28.37
CA SER A 48 24.17 19.92 28.45
C SER A 48 23.67 20.78 27.29
N GLY A 49 24.47 21.72 26.78
CA GLY A 49 24.11 22.57 25.65
C GLY A 49 24.07 21.83 24.30
N ALA A 50 24.97 20.88 24.08
CA ALA A 50 25.01 20.03 22.90
C ALA A 50 23.94 18.92 22.95
N ALA A 51 23.65 18.40 24.15
CA ALA A 51 22.60 17.41 24.40
C ALA A 51 21.21 17.92 23.96
N ASN A 52 20.87 19.18 24.22
CA ASN A 52 19.59 19.76 23.77
C ASN A 52 19.48 19.84 22.24
N LYS A 53 20.55 20.25 21.55
CA LYS A 53 20.55 20.30 20.07
C LYS A 53 20.43 18.90 19.47
N HIS A 54 21.10 17.93 20.09
CA HIS A 54 21.02 16.53 19.72
C HIS A 54 19.61 15.95 19.89
N LEU A 55 18.95 16.18 21.03
CA LEU A 55 17.56 15.78 21.23
C LEU A 55 16.63 16.39 20.17
N GLY A 56 16.82 17.67 19.85
CA GLY A 56 16.08 18.33 18.77
C GLY A 56 16.29 17.67 17.40
N ALA A 57 17.53 17.28 17.08
CA ALA A 57 17.85 16.58 15.85
C ALA A 57 17.23 15.16 15.81
N MET A 58 17.25 14.45 16.94
CA MET A 58 16.63 13.13 17.08
C MET A 58 15.13 13.17 16.85
N PHE A 59 14.42 14.14 17.47
CA PHE A 59 12.99 14.33 17.23
C PHE A 59 12.67 14.76 15.80
N ALA A 60 13.47 15.65 15.20
CA ALA A 60 13.28 16.06 13.82
C ALA A 60 13.49 14.90 12.83
N TRP A 61 14.43 14.01 13.12
CA TRP A 61 14.65 12.79 12.34
C TRP A 61 13.46 11.83 12.48
N ASP A 62 13.00 11.59 13.71
CA ASP A 62 11.88 10.69 13.98
C ASP A 62 10.57 11.19 13.36
N ALA A 63 10.33 12.50 13.38
CA ALA A 63 9.18 13.11 12.71
C ALA A 63 9.22 12.90 11.18
N LYS A 64 10.40 12.95 10.55
CA LYS A 64 10.56 12.67 9.12
C LYS A 64 10.31 11.19 8.82
N TYR A 65 10.78 10.29 9.68
CA TYR A 65 10.46 8.86 9.58
C TYR A 65 8.95 8.62 9.56
N HIS A 66 8.20 9.22 10.49
CA HIS A 66 6.74 9.03 10.56
C HIS A 66 6.04 9.49 9.27
N ARG A 67 6.44 10.62 8.70
CA ARG A 67 5.88 11.10 7.41
C ARG A 67 6.11 10.12 6.26
N ILE A 68 7.27 9.44 6.24
CA ILE A 68 7.57 8.42 5.22
C ILE A 68 6.65 7.22 5.39
N ILE A 69 6.46 6.75 6.64
CA ILE A 69 5.56 5.63 6.94
C ILE A 69 4.10 5.98 6.59
N GLU A 70 3.63 7.16 6.95
CA GLU A 70 2.28 7.64 6.60
C GLU A 70 2.06 7.66 5.08
N ALA A 71 3.06 8.14 4.31
CA ALA A 71 3.01 8.15 2.86
C ALA A 71 2.95 6.72 2.28
N LEU A 72 3.75 5.79 2.80
CA LEU A 72 3.73 4.39 2.37
C LEU A 72 2.38 3.72 2.66
N ILE A 73 1.80 3.96 3.84
CA ILE A 73 0.48 3.45 4.21
C ILE A 73 -0.60 4.01 3.28
N ALA A 74 -0.55 5.31 2.96
CA ALA A 74 -1.51 5.93 2.04
C ALA A 74 -1.43 5.31 0.63
N VAL A 75 -0.22 5.02 0.14
CA VAL A 75 -0.04 4.31 -1.14
C VAL A 75 -0.62 2.90 -1.05
N LYS A 76 -0.32 2.14 0.00
CA LYS A 76 -0.86 0.80 0.22
C LYS A 76 -2.39 0.78 0.20
N ILE A 77 -3.03 1.67 0.96
CA ILE A 77 -4.49 1.79 1.03
C ILE A 77 -5.07 2.08 -0.36
N THR A 78 -4.44 2.99 -1.11
CA THR A 78 -4.87 3.33 -2.47
C THR A 78 -4.78 2.12 -3.40
N MET A 79 -3.69 1.35 -3.31
CA MET A 79 -3.51 0.13 -4.10
C MET A 79 -4.51 -0.97 -3.73
N GLY A 80 -4.80 -1.15 -2.43
CA GLY A 80 -5.81 -2.09 -1.94
C GLY A 80 -7.22 -1.71 -2.41
N GLY A 81 -7.61 -0.44 -2.28
CA GLY A 81 -8.91 0.04 -2.76
C GLY A 81 -9.08 -0.10 -4.29
N ASN A 82 -8.01 0.13 -5.06
CA ASN A 82 -8.04 -0.09 -6.50
C ASN A 82 -8.19 -1.57 -6.87
N LYS A 83 -7.56 -2.47 -6.11
CA LYS A 83 -7.70 -3.91 -6.26
C LYS A 83 -9.15 -4.34 -6.04
N ASP A 84 -9.73 -3.96 -4.90
CA ASP A 84 -11.11 -4.31 -4.55
C ASP A 84 -12.12 -3.79 -5.59
N ALA A 85 -11.92 -2.57 -6.08
CA ALA A 85 -12.75 -1.98 -7.14
C ALA A 85 -12.57 -2.67 -8.50
N ASN A 86 -11.42 -3.28 -8.77
CA ASN A 86 -11.21 -4.06 -10.00
C ASN A 86 -11.86 -5.44 -9.89
N ASP A 87 -11.68 -6.12 -8.77
CA ASP A 87 -12.28 -7.42 -8.51
C ASP A 87 -13.82 -7.35 -8.55
N GLN A 88 -14.41 -6.27 -8.01
CA GLN A 88 -15.85 -6.04 -8.09
C GLN A 88 -16.32 -5.85 -9.54
N ARG A 89 -15.58 -5.08 -10.35
CA ARG A 89 -15.90 -4.89 -11.78
C ARG A 89 -15.79 -6.20 -12.57
N GLU A 90 -14.83 -7.05 -12.25
CA GLU A 90 -14.69 -8.38 -12.86
C GLU A 90 -15.87 -9.29 -12.50
N LEU A 91 -16.28 -9.32 -11.23
CA LEU A 91 -17.46 -10.07 -10.76
C LEU A 91 -18.76 -9.60 -11.43
N ASP A 92 -18.96 -8.28 -11.54
CA ASP A 92 -20.13 -7.69 -12.18
C ASP A 92 -20.15 -8.07 -13.68
N ASN A 93 -19.01 -7.96 -14.37
CA ASN A 93 -18.90 -8.31 -15.78
C ASN A 93 -19.14 -9.80 -16.06
N SER A 94 -18.64 -10.71 -15.21
CA SER A 94 -18.94 -12.14 -15.35
C SER A 94 -20.42 -12.44 -15.14
N THR A 95 -21.04 -11.80 -14.15
CA THR A 95 -22.48 -11.99 -13.85
C THR A 95 -23.36 -11.50 -15.01
N HIS A 96 -23.02 -10.36 -15.62
CA HIS A 96 -23.72 -9.84 -16.78
C HIS A 96 -23.53 -10.71 -18.03
N ALA A 97 -22.34 -11.27 -18.25
CA ALA A 97 -22.08 -12.18 -19.36
C ALA A 97 -22.91 -13.48 -19.23
N ASP A 98 -23.01 -14.03 -18.03
CA ASP A 98 -23.82 -15.23 -17.75
C ASP A 98 -25.33 -14.95 -17.92
N ALA A 99 -25.81 -13.80 -17.47
CA ALA A 99 -27.21 -13.40 -17.65
C ALA A 99 -27.57 -13.22 -19.14
N ALA A 100 -26.71 -12.56 -19.92
CA ALA A 100 -26.92 -12.39 -21.36
C ALA A 100 -26.88 -13.74 -22.10
N ALA A 101 -26.02 -14.67 -21.71
CA ALA A 101 -25.98 -16.02 -22.27
C ALA A 101 -27.26 -16.82 -21.97
N ALA A 102 -27.80 -16.70 -20.75
CA ALA A 102 -29.05 -17.34 -20.35
C ALA A 102 -30.27 -16.78 -21.10
N GLU A 103 -30.32 -15.47 -21.33
CA GLU A 103 -31.38 -14.82 -22.11
C GLU A 103 -31.36 -15.25 -23.59
N VAL A 104 -30.16 -15.37 -24.18
CA VAL A 104 -29.99 -15.90 -25.54
C VAL A 104 -30.40 -17.37 -25.63
N GLU A 105 -30.12 -18.18 -24.60
CA GLU A 105 -30.53 -19.59 -24.53
C GLU A 105 -32.05 -19.75 -24.36
N ALA A 106 -32.68 -18.90 -23.55
CA ALA A 106 -34.14 -18.88 -23.38
C ALA A 106 -34.90 -18.52 -24.67
N LEU A 107 -34.28 -17.71 -25.55
CA LEU A 107 -34.81 -17.37 -26.87
C LEU A 107 -34.57 -18.45 -27.95
N ARG A 108 -33.72 -19.46 -27.67
CA ARG A 108 -33.37 -20.55 -28.60
C ARG A 108 -34.23 -21.80 -28.46
N LEU A 109 -35.04 -21.91 -27.41
CA LEU A 109 -36.01 -22.99 -27.29
C LEU A 109 -37.05 -22.87 -28.42
N PRO A 110 -37.22 -23.87 -29.29
CA PRO A 110 -38.28 -23.86 -30.28
C PRO A 110 -39.64 -23.96 -29.57
N VAL A 111 -40.64 -23.29 -30.15
CA VAL A 111 -42.06 -23.44 -29.78
C VAL A 111 -42.44 -24.91 -29.62
#